data_AF-A0A816Y3Y7-F1
#
_entry.id   AF-A0A816Y3Y7-F1
#
_cell.length_a   1.000
_cell.length_b   1.000
_cell.length_c   1.000
_cell.angle_alpha   90.00
_cell.angle_beta   90.00
_cell.angle_gamma   90.00
#
_symmetry.space_group_name_H-M   'P 1'
#
loop_
_entity.id
_entity.type
_entity.pdbx_description
1 polymer ?
#
loop_
_entity_poly.entity_id
_entity_poly.type
_entity_poly.pdbx_seq_one_letter_code
_entity_poly.pdbx_strand_id
1 'polypeptide(L)'
;MDTVASERSSETTLLSQENARKSIIPIHSVSQTFGTTYFLVSALLASIIPIIQLSIGLYFKGMCPIDQRIPTYMIVAGSCGLALAGLAIFLAITFKCLVADSTAMNIVGICGVCLNVLATVLISVFLFIWFIFGCVWVFKIRSEVEFKDKSSG
;
A
#
# COMPACT_ATOMS: atom_id res chain seq x y z
N MET A 1 -42.87 -20.84 44.02
CA MET A 1 -42.69 -19.40 43.66
C MET A 1 -41.25 -19.11 43.23
N ASP A 2 -40.30 -20.02 43.50
CA ASP A 2 -38.87 -19.78 43.26
C ASP A 2 -38.41 -20.03 41.82
N THR A 3 -39.12 -20.86 41.05
CA THR A 3 -38.84 -21.13 39.63
C THR A 3 -39.05 -19.90 38.74
N VAL A 4 -40.09 -19.10 39.02
CA VAL A 4 -40.40 -17.87 38.25
C VAL A 4 -39.36 -16.76 38.50
N ALA A 5 -38.76 -16.73 39.69
CA ALA A 5 -37.69 -15.78 40.01
C ALA A 5 -36.38 -16.13 39.28
N SER A 6 -36.10 -17.43 39.10
CA SER A 6 -34.91 -17.92 38.41
C SER A 6 -34.94 -17.67 36.89
N GLU A 7 -36.10 -17.82 36.24
CA GLU A 7 -36.25 -17.52 34.81
C GLU A 7 -36.08 -16.02 34.51
N ARG A 8 -36.70 -15.15 35.33
CA ARG A 8 -36.62 -13.70 35.15
C ARG A 8 -35.18 -13.16 35.30
N SER A 9 -34.39 -13.75 36.20
CA SER A 9 -32.97 -13.40 36.36
C SER A 9 -32.13 -13.82 35.15
N SER A 10 -32.51 -14.89 34.45
CA SER A 10 -31.81 -15.39 33.27
C SER A 10 -32.12 -14.54 32.03
N GLU A 11 -33.37 -14.11 31.83
CA GLU A 11 -33.72 -13.19 30.73
C GLU A 11 -33.02 -11.83 30.85
N THR A 12 -32.92 -11.31 32.08
CA THR A 12 -32.30 -9.99 32.32
C THR A 12 -30.80 -9.99 32.01
N THR A 13 -30.12 -11.11 32.27
CA THR A 13 -28.68 -11.26 31.97
C THR A 13 -28.41 -11.45 30.48
N LEU A 14 -29.29 -12.14 29.76
CA LEU A 14 -29.18 -12.27 28.30
C LEU A 14 -29.41 -10.94 27.57
N LEU A 15 -30.39 -10.15 27.99
CA LEU A 15 -30.64 -8.81 27.44
C LEU A 15 -29.47 -7.85 27.67
N SER A 16 -28.82 -7.95 28.83
CA SER A 16 -27.62 -7.15 29.14
C SER A 16 -26.42 -7.56 28.28
N GLN A 17 -26.24 -8.85 27.99
CA GLN A 17 -25.17 -9.35 27.11
C GLN A 17 -25.40 -8.99 25.64
N GLU A 18 -26.64 -9.04 25.16
CA GLU A 18 -26.99 -8.67 23.79
C GLU A 18 -26.79 -7.17 23.53
N ASN A 19 -27.21 -6.30 24.47
CA ASN A 19 -26.97 -4.85 24.38
C ASN A 19 -25.48 -4.49 24.41
N ALA A 20 -24.67 -5.22 25.19
CA ALA A 20 -23.23 -5.04 25.22
C ALA A 20 -22.57 -5.46 23.89
N ARG A 21 -22.95 -6.62 23.32
CA ARG A 21 -22.49 -7.03 21.97
C ARG A 21 -22.84 -5.98 20.92
N LYS A 22 -24.08 -5.49 20.92
CA LYS A 22 -24.58 -4.53 19.92
C LYS A 22 -23.84 -3.19 19.98
N SER A 23 -23.32 -2.81 21.15
CA SER A 23 -22.52 -1.59 21.33
C SER A 23 -21.04 -1.77 21.00
N ILE A 24 -20.45 -2.96 21.12
CA ILE A 24 -19.02 -3.21 20.83
C ILE A 24 -18.75 -3.40 19.33
N ILE A 25 -19.69 -4.01 18.60
CA ILE A 25 -19.60 -4.23 17.14
C ILE A 25 -19.41 -2.93 16.32
N PRO A 26 -20.14 -1.81 16.58
CA PRO A 26 -19.95 -0.58 15.81
C PRO A 26 -18.57 0.06 16.05
N ILE A 27 -17.97 -0.06 17.23
CA ILE A 27 -16.71 0.63 17.58
C ILE A 27 -15.52 0.00 16.84
N HIS A 28 -15.48 -1.33 16.72
CA HIS A 28 -14.43 -2.04 15.98
C HIS A 28 -14.55 -1.82 14.46
N SER A 29 -15.77 -1.76 13.94
CA SER A 29 -16.03 -1.49 12.52
C SER A 29 -15.70 -0.04 12.11
N VAL A 30 -16.02 0.92 12.99
CA VAL A 30 -15.75 2.35 12.77
C VAL A 30 -14.23 2.64 12.83
N SER A 31 -13.50 2.07 13.79
CA SER A 31 -12.02 2.21 13.86
C SER A 31 -11.31 1.63 12.62
N GLN A 32 -11.80 0.50 12.09
CA GLN A 32 -11.28 -0.09 10.87
C GLN A 32 -11.60 0.73 9.61
N THR A 33 -12.68 1.52 9.62
CA THR A 33 -13.10 2.34 8.47
C THR A 33 -12.24 3.59 8.38
N PHE A 34 -12.01 4.28 9.51
CA PHE A 34 -11.12 5.45 9.57
C PHE A 34 -9.69 5.14 9.12
N GLY A 35 -9.14 3.98 9.53
CA GLY A 35 -7.81 3.54 9.09
C GLY A 35 -7.73 3.28 7.58
N THR A 36 -8.78 2.68 7.00
CA THR A 36 -8.81 2.37 5.56
C THR A 36 -8.93 3.64 4.73
N THR A 37 -9.80 4.59 5.13
CA THR A 37 -9.95 5.86 4.42
C THR A 37 -8.68 6.69 4.48
N TYR A 38 -8.03 6.80 5.64
CA TYR A 38 -6.75 7.51 5.78
C TYR A 38 -5.66 6.86 4.90
N PHE A 39 -5.59 5.53 4.91
CA PHE A 39 -4.66 4.78 4.07
C PHE A 39 -4.87 5.08 2.58
N LEU A 40 -6.12 5.03 2.08
CA LEU A 40 -6.45 5.34 0.69
C LEU A 40 -6.06 6.77 0.30
N VAL A 41 -6.37 7.75 1.15
CA VAL A 41 -6.01 9.16 0.90
C VAL A 41 -4.49 9.32 0.85
N SER A 42 -3.76 8.70 1.78
CA SER A 42 -2.29 8.75 1.80
C SER A 42 -1.67 8.07 0.57
N ALA A 43 -2.24 6.95 0.10
CA ALA A 43 -1.79 6.25 -1.10
C ALA A 43 -2.03 7.07 -2.37
N LEU A 44 -3.17 7.78 -2.46
CA LEU A 44 -3.46 8.69 -3.57
C LEU A 44 -2.46 9.85 -3.61
N LEU A 45 -2.18 10.48 -2.47
CA LEU A 45 -1.17 11.54 -2.39
C LEU A 45 0.23 11.01 -2.71
N ALA A 46 0.58 9.83 -2.21
CA ALA A 46 1.85 9.17 -2.52
C ALA A 46 2.00 8.80 -4.00
N SER A 47 0.90 8.66 -4.75
CA SER A 47 0.91 8.37 -6.19
C SER A 47 1.26 9.58 -7.07
N ILE A 48 1.20 10.80 -6.55
CA ILE A 48 1.54 12.02 -7.30
C ILE A 48 3.02 12.01 -7.69
N ILE A 49 3.90 11.63 -6.75
CA ILE A 49 5.35 11.55 -6.95
C ILE A 49 5.72 10.58 -8.10
N PRO A 50 5.28 9.31 -8.11
CA PRO A 50 5.62 8.39 -9.20
C PRO A 50 5.01 8.82 -10.54
N ILE A 51 3.87 9.50 -10.58
CA ILE A 51 3.30 10.05 -11.82
C ILE A 51 4.21 11.15 -12.40
N ILE A 52 4.72 12.04 -11.54
CA ILE A 52 5.68 13.08 -11.96
C ILE A 52 6.97 12.43 -12.47
N GLN A 53 7.51 11.44 -11.74
CA GLN A 53 8.71 10.69 -12.16
C GLN A 53 8.51 9.99 -13.52
N LEU A 54 7.35 9.37 -13.73
CA LEU A 54 6.99 8.73 -14.99
C LEU A 54 6.91 9.75 -16.13
N SER A 55 6.28 10.90 -15.88
CA SER A 55 6.06 11.95 -16.88
C SER A 55 7.39 12.58 -17.31
N ILE A 56 8.26 12.91 -16.36
CA ILE A 56 9.60 13.44 -16.62
C ILE A 56 10.42 12.38 -17.38
N GLY A 57 10.38 11.11 -16.95
CA GLY A 57 11.09 10.03 -17.61
C GLY A 57 10.65 9.79 -19.05
N LEU A 58 9.36 9.91 -19.36
CA LEU A 58 8.84 9.76 -20.71
C LEU A 58 9.16 10.96 -21.60
N TYR A 59 9.02 12.18 -21.07
CA TYR A 59 9.26 13.41 -21.82
C TYR A 59 10.73 13.55 -22.24
N PHE A 60 11.67 13.24 -21.33
CA PHE A 60 13.10 13.38 -21.58
C PHE A 60 13.76 12.15 -22.24
N LYS A 61 13.01 11.09 -22.54
CA LYS A 61 13.52 9.82 -23.11
C LYS A 61 14.26 9.99 -24.45
N GLY A 62 14.04 11.08 -25.18
CA GLY A 62 14.65 11.33 -26.50
C GLY A 62 15.39 12.65 -26.66
N MET A 63 15.42 13.53 -25.63
CA MET A 63 15.94 14.90 -25.79
C MET A 63 17.12 15.24 -24.87
N CYS A 64 17.58 14.32 -24.02
CA CYS A 64 18.70 14.58 -23.12
C CYS A 64 20.05 14.13 -23.70
N PRO A 65 21.00 15.06 -23.94
CA PRO A 65 22.37 14.74 -24.38
C PRO A 65 23.30 14.27 -23.26
N ILE A 66 22.83 14.25 -22.00
CA ILE A 66 23.63 13.89 -20.82
C ILE A 66 23.71 12.37 -20.60
N ASP A 67 22.58 11.66 -20.49
CA ASP A 67 22.55 10.19 -20.44
C ASP A 67 21.10 9.65 -20.54
N GLN A 68 20.86 8.68 -21.42
CA GLN A 68 19.55 8.06 -21.66
C GLN A 68 19.10 7.08 -20.54
N ARG A 69 19.98 6.80 -19.57
CA ARG A 69 19.69 5.86 -18.47
C ARG A 69 18.88 6.48 -17.32
N ILE A 70 18.98 7.80 -17.11
CA ILE A 70 18.24 8.52 -16.05
C ILE A 70 16.71 8.45 -16.26
N PRO A 71 16.17 8.72 -17.46
CA PRO A 71 14.73 8.69 -17.68
C PRO A 71 14.16 7.28 -17.50
N THR A 72 14.93 6.25 -17.88
CA THR A 72 14.57 4.84 -17.69
C THR A 72 14.50 4.48 -16.20
N TYR A 73 15.44 4.97 -15.39
CA TYR A 73 15.40 4.80 -13.94
C TYR A 73 14.12 5.38 -13.32
N MET A 74 13.72 6.60 -13.71
CA MET A 74 12.50 7.25 -13.22
C MET A 74 11.21 6.53 -13.65
N ILE A 75 11.17 5.96 -14.85
CA ILE A 75 10.01 5.18 -15.33
C ILE A 75 9.82 3.89 -14.51
N VAL A 76 10.92 3.18 -14.22
CA VAL A 76 10.85 1.92 -13.44
C VAL A 76 10.48 2.21 -11.99
N ALA A 77 11.08 3.22 -11.37
CA ALA A 77 10.73 3.61 -10.00
C ALA A 77 9.26 4.06 -9.89
N GLY A 78 8.79 4.88 -10.84
CA GLY A 78 7.41 5.35 -10.88
C GLY A 78 6.39 4.22 -11.09
N SER A 79 6.66 3.31 -12.05
CA SER A 79 5.75 2.19 -12.34
C SER A 79 5.70 1.16 -11.20
N CYS A 80 6.84 0.82 -10.59
CA CYS A 80 6.87 -0.06 -9.42
C CYS A 80 6.18 0.59 -8.20
N GLY A 81 6.34 1.90 -7.99
CA GLY A 81 5.63 2.62 -6.91
C GLY A 81 4.11 2.60 -7.09
N LEU A 82 3.62 2.81 -8.31
CA LEU A 82 2.19 2.70 -8.65
C LEU A 82 1.68 1.26 -8.48
N ALA A 83 2.46 0.27 -8.90
CA ALA A 83 2.13 -1.14 -8.71
C ALA A 83 2.03 -1.50 -7.22
N LEU A 84 2.94 -0.99 -6.38
CA LEU A 84 2.93 -1.21 -4.94
C LEU A 84 1.67 -0.61 -4.30
N ALA A 85 1.31 0.63 -4.67
CA ALA A 85 0.09 1.28 -4.20
C ALA A 85 -1.17 0.51 -4.65
N GLY A 86 -1.21 0.06 -5.91
CA GLY A 86 -2.31 -0.75 -6.44
C GLY A 86 -2.46 -2.09 -5.74
N LEU A 87 -1.35 -2.80 -5.48
CA LEU A 87 -1.36 -4.06 -4.74
C LEU A 87 -1.85 -3.87 -3.30
N ALA A 88 -1.42 -2.79 -2.63
CA ALA A 88 -1.87 -2.50 -1.28
C ALA A 88 -3.36 -2.16 -1.20
N ILE A 89 -3.90 -1.42 -2.18
CA ILE A 89 -5.34 -1.15 -2.30
C ILE A 89 -6.11 -2.45 -2.55
N PHE A 90 -5.61 -3.28 -3.47
CA PHE A 90 -6.22 -4.58 -3.77
C PHE A 90 -6.25 -5.49 -2.53
N LEU A 91 -5.14 -5.58 -1.80
CA LEU A 91 -5.04 -6.34 -0.55
C LEU A 91 -6.04 -5.84 0.49
N ALA A 92 -6.18 -4.52 0.65
CA ALA A 92 -7.14 -3.93 1.57
C ALA A 92 -8.59 -4.29 1.21
N ILE A 93 -8.94 -4.26 -0.08
CA ILE A 93 -10.28 -4.65 -0.56
C ILE A 93 -10.52 -6.15 -0.36
N THR A 94 -9.57 -7.00 -0.77
CA THR A 94 -9.68 -8.45 -0.63
C THR A 94 -9.82 -8.86 0.84
N PHE A 95 -9.05 -8.24 1.74
CA PHE A 95 -9.13 -8.51 3.18
C PHE A 95 -10.49 -8.12 3.75
N LYS A 96 -11.05 -6.98 3.33
CA LYS A 96 -12.39 -6.54 3.73
C LYS A 96 -13.49 -7.49 3.26
N CYS A 97 -13.42 -7.93 2.00
CA CYS A 97 -14.36 -8.90 1.44
C CYS A 97 -14.26 -10.27 2.15
N LEU A 98 -13.03 -10.71 2.48
CA LEU A 98 -12.79 -11.98 3.16
C LEU A 98 -13.31 -11.98 4.61
N VAL A 99 -13.17 -10.85 5.32
CA VAL A 99 -13.70 -10.71 6.69
C VAL A 99 -15.23 -10.66 6.69
N ALA A 100 -15.84 -10.02 5.68
CA ALA A 100 -17.29 -9.94 5.53
C ALA A 100 -17.93 -11.31 5.26
N ASP A 101 -17.23 -12.19 4.54
CA ASP A 101 -17.68 -13.56 4.25
C ASP A 101 -16.99 -14.57 5.17
N SER A 102 -17.28 -14.49 6.47
CA SER A 102 -16.60 -15.24 7.54
C SER A 102 -16.81 -16.77 7.47
N THR A 103 -17.63 -17.27 6.55
CA THR A 103 -18.08 -18.67 6.51
C THR A 103 -17.52 -19.45 5.31
N ALA A 104 -16.98 -18.78 4.29
CA ALA A 104 -16.37 -19.42 3.12
C ALA A 104 -14.87 -19.10 3.02
N MET A 105 -14.09 -19.54 4.02
CA MET A 105 -12.64 -19.41 4.02
C MET A 105 -12.02 -20.39 3.01
N ASN A 106 -12.05 -20.02 1.73
CA ASN A 106 -11.47 -20.82 0.65
C ASN A 106 -9.94 -20.70 0.68
N ILE A 107 -9.24 -21.83 0.54
CA ILE A 107 -7.76 -21.89 0.44
C ILE A 107 -7.22 -20.92 -0.63
N VAL A 108 -8.01 -20.70 -1.69
CA VAL A 108 -7.72 -19.75 -2.77
C VAL A 108 -7.61 -18.29 -2.27
N GLY A 109 -8.46 -17.88 -1.33
CA GLY A 109 -8.44 -16.52 -0.77
C GLY A 109 -7.21 -16.27 0.10
N ILE A 110 -6.87 -17.24 0.95
CA ILE A 110 -5.66 -17.18 1.79
C ILE A 110 -4.39 -17.18 0.92
N CYS A 111 -4.32 -18.08 -0.06
CA CYS A 111 -3.20 -18.13 -1.00
C CYS A 111 -3.05 -16.82 -1.79
N GLY A 112 -4.15 -16.22 -2.25
CA GLY A 112 -4.16 -14.93 -2.93
C GLY A 112 -3.61 -13.78 -2.07
N VAL A 113 -3.99 -13.73 -0.79
CA VAL A 113 -3.46 -12.75 0.17
C VAL A 113 -1.96 -12.96 0.37
N CYS A 114 -1.52 -14.19 0.61
CA CYS A 114 -0.10 -14.51 0.80
C CYS A 114 0.74 -14.15 -0.43
N LEU A 115 0.27 -14.46 -1.64
CA LEU A 115 0.95 -14.11 -2.89
C LEU A 115 1.03 -12.61 -3.10
N ASN A 116 -0.03 -11.87 -2.77
CA ASN A 116 -0.04 -10.42 -2.88
C ASN A 116 0.95 -9.76 -1.89
N VAL A 117 0.99 -10.25 -0.65
CA VAL A 117 1.99 -9.81 0.35
C VAL A 117 3.40 -10.13 -0.13
N LEU A 118 3.64 -11.33 -0.66
CA LEU A 118 4.95 -11.71 -1.20
C LEU A 118 5.36 -10.82 -2.39
N ALA A 119 4.44 -10.54 -3.31
CA ALA A 119 4.68 -9.63 -4.43
C ALA A 119 5.03 -8.21 -3.96
N THR A 120 4.33 -7.72 -2.93
CA THR A 120 4.59 -6.40 -2.33
C THR A 120 6.00 -6.33 -1.73
N VAL A 121 6.43 -7.37 -1.01
CA VAL A 121 7.79 -7.45 -0.45
C VAL A 121 8.83 -7.51 -1.55
N LEU A 122 8.64 -8.35 -2.57
CA LEU A 122 9.57 -8.49 -3.69
C LEU A 122 9.75 -7.17 -4.46
N ILE A 123 8.64 -6.48 -4.77
CA ILE A 123 8.69 -5.18 -5.45
C ILE A 123 9.38 -4.13 -4.56
N SER A 124 9.16 -4.16 -3.25
CA SER A 124 9.82 -3.24 -2.31
C SER A 124 11.34 -3.45 -2.26
N VAL A 125 11.79 -4.70 -2.20
CA VAL A 125 13.23 -5.03 -2.24
C VAL A 125 13.84 -4.63 -3.57
N PHE A 126 13.15 -4.93 -4.68
CA PHE A 126 13.58 -4.51 -6.00
C PHE A 126 13.70 -2.99 -6.11
N LEU A 127 12.68 -2.24 -5.65
CA LEU A 127 12.69 -0.77 -5.59
C LEU A 127 13.85 -0.24 -4.76
N PHE A 128 14.17 -0.87 -3.64
CA PHE A 128 15.28 -0.47 -2.78
C PHE A 128 16.63 -0.63 -3.49
N ILE A 129 16.87 -1.78 -4.10
CA ILE A 129 18.10 -2.03 -4.88
C ILE A 129 18.17 -1.07 -6.06
N TRP A 130 17.07 -0.94 -6.79
CA TRP A 130 16.96 -0.03 -7.94
C TRP A 130 17.26 1.41 -7.53
N PHE A 131 16.76 1.85 -6.38
CA PHE A 131 17.00 3.20 -5.85
C PHE A 131 18.48 3.49 -5.66
N ILE A 132 19.24 2.54 -5.11
CA ILE A 132 20.70 2.67 -4.96
C ILE A 132 21.39 2.85 -6.32
N PHE A 133 21.01 2.05 -7.33
CA PHE A 133 21.55 2.19 -8.69
C PHE A 133 21.24 3.57 -9.29
N GLY A 134 20.03 4.08 -9.08
CA GLY A 134 19.65 5.42 -9.50
C GLY A 134 20.52 6.51 -8.88
N CYS A 135 20.75 6.43 -7.56
CA CYS A 135 21.63 7.36 -6.86
C CYS A 135 23.04 7.34 -7.45
N VAL A 136 23.61 6.15 -7.69
CA VAL A 136 24.95 6.00 -8.28
C VAL A 136 25.03 6.63 -9.66
N TRP A 137 24.03 6.42 -10.53
CA TRP A 137 24.00 7.04 -11.86
C TRP A 137 23.93 8.56 -11.80
N VAL A 138 23.09 9.12 -10.93
CA VAL A 138 22.98 10.58 -10.75
C VAL A 138 24.30 11.19 -10.29
N PHE A 139 24.99 10.58 -9.32
CA PHE A 139 26.28 11.07 -8.84
C PHE A 139 27.39 10.93 -9.88
N LYS A 140 27.42 9.82 -10.61
CA LYS A 140 28.40 9.60 -11.68
C LYS A 140 28.33 10.70 -12.74
N ILE A 141 27.12 11.05 -13.16
CA ILE A 141 26.90 12.08 -14.16
C ILE A 141 27.33 13.45 -13.63
N ARG A 142 26.96 13.81 -12.40
CA ARG A 142 27.39 15.09 -11.79
C ARG A 142 28.92 15.24 -11.80
N SER A 143 29.65 14.16 -11.49
CA SER A 143 31.11 14.21 -11.52
C SER A 143 31.66 14.44 -12.93
N GLU A 144 31.09 13.80 -13.96
CA GLU A 144 31.54 13.93 -15.35
C GLU A 144 31.38 15.36 -15.91
N VAL A 145 30.24 16.01 -15.63
CA VAL A 145 30.02 17.41 -16.07
C VAL A 145 30.98 18.38 -15.38
N GLU A 146 31.26 18.18 -14.10
CA GLU A 146 32.15 19.05 -13.33
C GLU A 146 33.61 18.97 -13.80
N PHE A 147 34.07 17.79 -14.26
CA PHE A 147 35.40 17.64 -14.85
C PHE A 147 35.54 18.32 -16.21
N LYS A 148 34.47 18.35 -17.02
CA LYS A 148 34.51 18.92 -18.37
C LYS A 148 34.58 20.46 -18.36
N ASP A 149 34.01 21.08 -17.34
CA ASP A 149 34.05 22.54 -17.16
C ASP A 149 35.46 23.01 -16.72
N LYS A 150 36.13 22.22 -15.86
CA LYS A 150 37.50 22.52 -15.40
C LYS A 150 38.59 22.33 -16.46
N SER A 151 38.34 21.57 -17.53
CA SER A 151 39.33 21.42 -18.61
C SER A 151 39.20 22.49 -19.70
N SER A 152 38.21 23.37 -19.62
CA SER A 152 37.86 24.34 -20.67
C SER A 152 38.17 25.80 -20.29
N GLY A 153 38.76 26.04 -19.11
CA GLY A 153 39.29 27.33 -18.66
C GLY A 153 40.77 27.24 -18.34
#